data_AF-A0A0C9T072-F1
#
_entry.id   AF-A0A0C9T072-F1
#
_cell.length_a   1.000
_cell.length_b   1.000
_cell.length_c   1.000
_cell.angle_alpha   90.00
_cell.angle_beta   90.00
_cell.angle_gamma   90.00
#
_symmetry.space_group_name_H-M   'P 1'
#
loop_
_entity.id
_entity.type
_entity.pdbx_description
1 polymer ?
#
loop_
_entity_poly.entity_id
_entity_poly.type
_entity_poly.pdbx_seq_one_letter_code
_entity_poly.pdbx_strand_id
1 'polypeptide(L)'
;MTARDPPGPADRVSRPPKRLKATPTETNPLLHPSPLRPACKAKDRLLLWAPVRPRSALDSKTTLSRSDIQRIYDVITHAWADSTKETYGSGLLAFHIFCDHKSIPESDRAPTIPSVISAFISALAGSYSGSAVSNYVSGIKAWHTVHGLKWTLNDSETDALLKAASSLAPPQSRRPPREPYT
;
A
#
# COMPACT_ATOMS: atom_id res chain seq x y z
N MET A 1 -52.08 0.69 46.60
CA MET A 1 -50.83 -0.06 46.87
C MET A 1 -50.37 -0.65 45.54
N THR A 2 -49.39 0.02 44.94
CA THR A 2 -48.87 -0.18 43.59
C THR A 2 -48.01 -1.44 43.49
N ALA A 3 -48.37 -2.34 42.57
CA ALA A 3 -47.56 -3.48 42.18
C ALA A 3 -46.31 -3.00 41.42
N ARG A 4 -45.15 -3.55 41.76
CA ARG A 4 -43.87 -3.32 41.07
C ARG A 4 -43.75 -4.33 39.91
N ASP A 5 -43.62 -3.82 38.70
CA ASP A 5 -43.17 -4.62 37.55
C ASP A 5 -41.66 -4.92 37.63
N PRO A 6 -41.20 -6.09 37.18
CA PRO A 6 -39.77 -6.40 37.07
C PRO A 6 -39.14 -5.76 35.82
N PRO A 7 -37.85 -5.39 35.85
CA PRO A 7 -37.16 -4.83 34.69
C PRO A 7 -36.88 -5.90 33.62
N GLY A 8 -37.16 -5.55 32.36
CA GLY A 8 -36.93 -6.40 31.18
C GLY A 8 -35.44 -6.67 30.89
N PRO A 9 -35.15 -7.65 30.02
CA PRO A 9 -33.80 -8.14 29.79
C PRO A 9 -32.93 -7.10 29.08
N ALA A 10 -31.69 -6.96 29.56
CA ALA A 10 -30.68 -6.07 29.03
C ALA A 10 -30.34 -6.36 27.56
N ASP A 11 -30.30 -5.29 26.77
CA ASP A 11 -29.99 -5.30 25.35
C ASP A 11 -28.55 -5.79 25.11
N ARG A 12 -28.43 -6.92 24.41
CA ARG A 12 -27.14 -7.56 24.12
C ARG A 12 -26.49 -6.81 22.96
N VAL A 13 -25.59 -5.88 23.28
CA VAL A 13 -24.75 -5.20 22.28
C VAL A 13 -23.99 -6.25 21.47
N SER A 14 -24.39 -6.42 20.21
CA SER A 14 -23.78 -7.34 19.27
C SER A 14 -22.39 -6.83 18.87
N ARG A 15 -21.36 -7.59 19.24
CA ARG A 15 -19.96 -7.32 18.88
C ARG A 15 -19.81 -7.35 17.34
N PRO A 16 -19.06 -6.42 16.72
CA PRO A 16 -18.87 -6.42 15.28
C PRO A 16 -18.16 -7.71 14.81
N PRO A 17 -18.48 -8.22 13.61
CA PRO A 17 -17.98 -9.51 13.16
C PRO A 17 -16.45 -9.45 13.01
N LYS A 18 -15.78 -10.47 13.57
CA LYS A 18 -14.36 -10.71 13.34
C LYS A 18 -14.11 -10.82 11.83
N ARG A 19 -13.19 -10.02 11.32
CA ARG A 19 -12.72 -10.04 9.92
C ARG A 19 -12.36 -11.48 9.54
N LEU A 20 -13.14 -12.07 8.65
CA LEU A 20 -12.87 -13.39 8.09
C LEU A 20 -11.49 -13.34 7.42
N LYS A 21 -10.60 -14.27 7.80
CA LYS A 21 -9.29 -14.42 7.19
C LYS A 21 -9.50 -14.92 5.75
N ALA A 22 -9.28 -14.06 4.77
CA ALA A 22 -9.32 -14.44 3.36
C ALA A 22 -8.21 -15.47 3.06
N THR A 23 -8.60 -16.53 2.36
CA THR A 23 -7.73 -17.55 1.80
C THR A 23 -6.79 -16.96 0.73
N PRO A 24 -5.57 -17.48 0.56
CA PRO A 24 -4.52 -16.83 -0.23
C PRO A 24 -4.61 -17.23 -1.71
N THR A 25 -5.69 -16.92 -2.43
CA THR A 25 -5.75 -17.09 -3.90
C THR A 25 -6.86 -16.29 -4.59
N GLU A 26 -7.34 -15.18 -4.03
CA GLU A 26 -8.26 -14.32 -4.77
C GLU A 26 -7.46 -13.30 -5.59
N THR A 27 -7.39 -13.54 -6.89
CA THR A 27 -7.01 -12.52 -7.87
C THR A 27 -7.99 -11.36 -7.76
N ASN A 28 -7.49 -10.15 -7.52
CA ASN A 28 -8.35 -8.97 -7.48
C ASN A 28 -8.88 -8.73 -8.90
N PRO A 29 -10.21 -8.74 -9.13
CA PRO A 29 -10.80 -8.63 -10.46
C PRO A 29 -10.47 -7.31 -11.17
N LEU A 30 -10.04 -6.28 -10.41
CA LEU A 30 -9.63 -4.98 -10.96
C LEU A 30 -8.17 -4.94 -11.44
N LEU A 31 -7.37 -5.96 -11.14
CA LEU A 31 -5.96 -6.03 -11.52
C LEU A 31 -5.82 -6.79 -12.84
N HIS A 32 -5.20 -6.18 -13.85
CA HIS A 32 -4.92 -6.91 -15.08
C HIS A 32 -3.88 -8.00 -14.83
N PRO A 33 -4.12 -9.25 -15.29
CA PRO A 33 -3.15 -10.33 -15.15
C PRO A 33 -1.80 -9.96 -15.77
N SER A 34 -0.73 -10.26 -15.05
CA SER A 34 0.63 -10.01 -15.52
C SER A 34 1.61 -11.01 -14.91
N PRO A 35 2.54 -11.58 -15.69
CA PRO A 35 3.59 -12.44 -15.15
C PRO A 35 4.52 -11.71 -14.18
N LEU A 36 4.58 -10.37 -14.27
CA LEU A 36 5.35 -9.52 -13.38
C LEU A 36 4.68 -9.31 -12.01
N ARG A 37 3.41 -9.70 -11.87
CA ARG A 37 2.60 -9.51 -10.65
C ARG A 37 1.85 -10.81 -10.30
N PRO A 38 2.56 -11.88 -9.94
CA PRO A 38 1.92 -13.15 -9.56
C PRO A 38 1.02 -12.97 -8.33
N ALA A 39 0.01 -13.83 -8.22
CA ALA A 39 -0.88 -13.86 -7.07
C ALA A 39 -0.09 -14.21 -5.79
N CYS A 40 -0.12 -13.32 -4.80
CA CYS A 40 0.58 -13.49 -3.53
C CYS A 40 -0.05 -12.65 -2.41
N LYS A 41 0.38 -12.88 -1.16
CA LYS A 41 -0.08 -12.09 0.00
C LYS A 41 0.47 -10.66 -0.09
N ALA A 42 -0.22 -9.72 0.55
CA ALA A 42 0.16 -8.30 0.51
C ALA A 42 1.62 -8.08 0.93
N LYS A 43 2.07 -8.72 2.02
CA LYS A 43 3.46 -8.58 2.51
C LYS A 43 4.53 -9.07 1.55
N ASP A 44 4.19 -9.98 0.64
CA ASP A 44 5.14 -10.59 -0.30
C ASP A 44 5.25 -9.79 -1.61
N ARG A 45 4.33 -8.85 -1.87
CA ARG A 45 4.27 -8.09 -3.13
C ARG A 45 5.53 -7.26 -3.39
N LEU A 46 6.14 -6.70 -2.34
CA LEU A 46 7.37 -5.91 -2.50
C LEU A 46 8.54 -6.73 -3.10
N LEU A 47 8.52 -8.06 -2.93
CA LEU A 47 9.53 -8.98 -3.47
C LEU A 47 9.09 -9.65 -4.75
N LEU A 48 7.86 -10.19 -4.74
CA LEU A 48 7.37 -11.07 -5.79
C LEU A 48 6.86 -10.31 -7.01
N TRP A 49 6.52 -9.03 -6.87
CA TRP A 49 6.12 -8.21 -8.01
C TRP A 49 7.35 -7.52 -8.58
N ALA A 50 7.67 -7.80 -9.83
CA ALA A 50 8.89 -7.30 -10.46
C ALA A 50 8.58 -6.13 -11.42
N PRO A 51 9.41 -5.08 -11.46
CA PRO A 51 9.37 -4.13 -12.56
C PRO A 51 9.89 -4.80 -13.84
N VAL A 52 9.60 -4.22 -15.01
CA VAL A 52 10.10 -4.70 -16.32
C VAL A 52 11.64 -4.80 -16.33
N ARG A 53 12.32 -3.88 -15.64
CA ARG A 53 13.78 -3.84 -15.50
C ARG A 53 14.17 -3.91 -14.02
N PRO A 54 14.26 -5.11 -13.41
CA PRO A 54 14.64 -5.26 -12.02
C PRO A 54 16.14 -5.06 -11.80
N ARG A 55 16.56 -4.92 -10.53
CA ARG A 55 17.96 -4.81 -10.06
C ARG A 55 18.93 -5.71 -10.85
N SER A 56 18.58 -6.99 -11.00
CA SER A 56 19.42 -7.97 -11.70
C SER A 56 19.74 -7.61 -13.15
N ALA A 57 18.87 -6.86 -13.83
CA ALA A 57 19.08 -6.40 -15.20
C ALA A 57 19.93 -5.11 -15.27
N LEU A 58 19.82 -4.24 -14.27
CA LEU A 58 20.58 -2.98 -14.19
C LEU A 58 22.07 -3.22 -13.91
N ASP A 59 22.38 -4.23 -13.10
CA ASP A 59 23.75 -4.53 -12.65
C ASP A 59 24.51 -5.48 -13.60
N SER A 60 24.13 -5.53 -14.88
CA SER A 60 24.70 -6.43 -15.89
C SER A 60 26.20 -6.23 -16.17
N LYS A 61 26.82 -5.22 -15.58
CA LYS A 61 28.28 -5.00 -15.58
C LYS A 61 29.00 -5.59 -14.36
N THR A 62 28.28 -6.12 -13.38
CA THR A 62 28.83 -6.65 -12.12
C THR A 62 28.95 -8.19 -12.19
N THR A 63 29.92 -8.76 -11.47
CA THR A 63 30.15 -10.21 -11.37
C THR A 63 29.25 -10.89 -10.33
N LEU A 64 28.23 -10.21 -9.80
CA LEU A 64 27.37 -10.75 -8.75
C LEU A 64 26.61 -11.97 -9.26
N SER A 65 26.66 -13.04 -8.47
CA SER A 65 25.90 -14.26 -8.76
C SER A 65 24.41 -14.04 -8.49
N ARG A 66 23.57 -14.92 -9.03
CA ARG A 66 22.12 -14.92 -8.72
C ARG A 66 21.87 -15.07 -7.21
N SER A 67 22.69 -15.85 -6.50
CA SER A 67 22.60 -16.00 -5.04
C SER A 67 22.92 -14.72 -4.29
N ASP A 68 23.85 -13.91 -4.78
CA ASP A 68 24.17 -12.62 -4.16
C ASP A 68 23.01 -11.64 -4.31
N ILE A 69 22.41 -11.58 -5.51
CA ILE A 69 21.22 -10.76 -5.76
C ILE A 69 20.05 -11.21 -4.88
N GLN A 70 19.83 -12.53 -4.75
CA GLN A 70 18.79 -13.05 -3.87
C GLN A 70 19.03 -12.67 -2.41
N ARG A 71 20.28 -12.77 -1.93
CA ARG A 71 20.64 -12.34 -0.57
C ARG A 71 20.31 -10.86 -0.36
N ILE A 72 20.56 -10.00 -1.36
CA ILE A 72 20.21 -8.58 -1.27
C ILE A 72 18.70 -8.41 -1.07
N TYR A 73 17.87 -9.14 -1.84
CA TYR A 73 16.42 -9.14 -1.68
C TYR A 73 15.99 -9.61 -0.29
N ASP A 74 16.56 -10.70 0.21
CA ASP A 74 16.22 -11.24 1.51
C ASP A 74 16.54 -10.22 2.61
N VAL A 75 17.75 -9.66 2.60
CA VAL A 75 18.20 -8.69 3.61
C VAL A 75 17.41 -7.37 3.54
N ILE A 76 17.22 -6.80 2.35
CA ILE A 76 16.58 -5.48 2.22
C ILE A 76 15.13 -5.50 2.73
N THR A 77 14.44 -6.64 2.63
CA THR A 77 13.07 -6.74 3.16
C THR A 77 12.96 -6.80 4.66
N HIS A 78 14.05 -7.08 5.37
CA HIS A 78 14.08 -6.94 6.83
C HIS A 78 14.06 -5.47 7.29
N ALA A 79 14.19 -4.50 6.37
CA ALA A 79 14.04 -3.09 6.68
C ALA A 79 12.63 -2.71 7.19
N TRP A 80 11.62 -3.56 6.96
CA TRP A 80 10.24 -3.31 7.39
C TRP A 80 9.66 -4.51 8.14
N ALA A 81 8.86 -4.23 9.17
CA ALA A 81 8.05 -5.23 9.85
C ALA A 81 6.95 -5.78 8.91
N ASP A 82 6.49 -7.01 9.16
CA ASP A 82 5.48 -7.68 8.32
C ASP A 82 4.19 -6.84 8.14
N SER A 83 3.70 -6.18 9.20
CA SER A 83 2.53 -5.30 9.12
C SER A 83 2.74 -4.09 8.20
N THR A 84 3.95 -3.54 8.19
CA THR A 84 4.34 -2.47 7.27
C THR A 84 4.40 -2.99 5.84
N LYS A 85 4.97 -4.19 5.61
CA LYS A 85 4.99 -4.83 4.28
C LYS A 85 3.58 -5.09 3.76
N GLU A 86 2.64 -5.52 4.62
CA GLU A 86 1.23 -5.70 4.22
C GLU A 86 0.60 -4.37 3.79
N THR A 87 0.86 -3.30 4.55
CA THR A 87 0.37 -1.96 4.23
C THR A 87 0.96 -1.46 2.90
N TYR A 88 2.27 -1.60 2.73
CA TYR A 88 2.98 -1.18 1.53
C TYR A 88 2.57 -1.98 0.30
N GLY A 89 2.46 -3.30 0.42
CA GLY A 89 1.97 -4.15 -0.65
C GLY A 89 0.49 -3.92 -0.99
N SER A 90 -0.32 -3.44 -0.04
CA SER A 90 -1.68 -2.98 -0.33
C SER A 90 -1.66 -1.69 -1.14
N GLY A 91 -0.78 -0.74 -0.81
CA GLY A 91 -0.56 0.47 -1.60
C GLY A 91 -0.03 0.19 -3.00
N LEU A 92 0.90 -0.78 -3.12
CA LEU A 92 1.44 -1.20 -4.41
C LEU A 92 0.34 -1.83 -5.30
N LEU A 93 -0.55 -2.63 -4.72
CA LEU A 93 -1.74 -3.13 -5.44
C LEU A 93 -2.60 -1.98 -5.95
N ALA A 94 -2.93 -1.00 -5.09
CA ALA A 94 -3.74 0.16 -5.48
C ALA A 94 -3.09 0.95 -6.63
N PHE A 95 -1.76 1.14 -6.57
CA PHE A 95 -1.00 1.79 -7.63
C PHE A 95 -1.09 1.05 -8.97
N HIS A 96 -0.91 -0.27 -8.98
CA HIS A 96 -1.01 -1.04 -10.21
C HIS A 96 -2.42 -1.08 -10.80
N ILE A 97 -3.46 -1.14 -9.96
CA ILE A 97 -4.86 -1.00 -10.41
C ILE A 97 -5.07 0.37 -11.05
N PHE A 98 -4.56 1.44 -10.41
CA PHE A 98 -4.62 2.78 -10.98
C PHE A 98 -3.91 2.85 -12.34
N CYS A 99 -2.72 2.27 -12.47
CA CYS A 99 -2.00 2.21 -13.74
C CYS A 99 -2.74 1.40 -14.80
N ASP A 100 -3.33 0.26 -14.44
CA ASP A 100 -4.16 -0.57 -15.34
C ASP A 100 -5.35 0.27 -15.86
N HIS A 101 -6.07 0.95 -14.96
CA HIS A 101 -7.20 1.83 -15.31
C HIS A 101 -6.81 3.01 -16.19
N LYS A 102 -5.61 3.57 -16.01
CA LYS A 102 -5.06 4.67 -16.82
C LYS A 102 -4.35 4.19 -18.08
N SER A 103 -4.35 2.88 -18.36
CA SER A 103 -3.63 2.27 -19.50
C SER A 103 -2.13 2.62 -19.53
N ILE A 104 -1.52 2.78 -18.36
CA ILE A 104 -0.08 3.05 -18.22
C ILE A 104 0.66 1.72 -18.39
N PRO A 105 1.54 1.56 -19.40
CA PRO A 105 2.23 0.32 -19.65
C PRO A 105 3.20 -0.02 -18.51
N GLU A 106 3.51 -1.30 -18.31
CA GLU A 106 4.36 -1.74 -17.19
C GLU A 106 5.78 -1.14 -17.23
N SER A 107 6.29 -0.81 -18.42
CA SER A 107 7.58 -0.13 -18.62
C SER A 107 7.66 1.25 -17.97
N ASP A 108 6.51 1.91 -17.82
CA ASP A 108 6.41 3.31 -17.39
C ASP A 108 6.00 3.42 -15.92
N ARG A 109 5.72 2.28 -15.28
CA ARG A 109 5.42 2.18 -13.85
C ARG A 109 6.68 2.26 -13.00
N ALA A 110 7.83 1.88 -13.55
CA ALA A 110 9.07 1.72 -12.80
C ALA A 110 10.34 1.83 -13.69
N PRO A 111 11.25 2.80 -13.47
CA PRO A 111 11.15 3.91 -12.52
C PRO A 111 9.92 4.78 -12.77
N THR A 112 9.18 5.15 -11.73
CA THR A 112 7.91 5.87 -11.91
C THR A 112 8.14 7.29 -12.41
N ILE A 113 7.34 7.68 -13.41
CA ILE A 113 7.27 9.06 -13.90
C ILE A 113 6.59 9.94 -12.83
N PRO A 114 7.14 11.11 -12.47
CA PRO A 114 6.61 11.93 -11.37
C PRO A 114 5.12 12.26 -11.48
N SER A 115 4.67 12.63 -12.68
CA SER A 115 3.27 12.95 -12.94
C SER A 115 2.31 11.77 -12.68
N VAL A 116 2.78 10.53 -12.80
CA VAL A 116 1.99 9.33 -12.49
C VAL A 116 1.76 9.20 -10.99
N ILE A 117 2.78 9.49 -10.16
CA ILE A 117 2.59 9.56 -8.70
C ILE A 117 1.69 10.73 -8.32
N SER A 118 1.88 11.91 -8.92
CA SER A 118 1.02 13.06 -8.65
C SER A 118 -0.45 12.76 -8.97
N ALA A 119 -0.71 12.12 -10.12
CA ALA A 119 -2.04 11.71 -10.53
C ALA A 119 -2.62 10.61 -9.61
N PHE A 120 -1.79 9.66 -9.16
CA PHE A 120 -2.19 8.62 -8.21
C PHE A 120 -2.60 9.22 -6.86
N ILE A 121 -1.79 10.11 -6.29
CA ILE A 121 -2.13 10.81 -5.03
C ILE A 121 -3.43 11.60 -5.18
N SER A 122 -3.56 12.33 -6.29
CA SER A 122 -4.75 13.13 -6.59
C SER A 122 -6.01 12.27 -6.71
N ALA A 123 -5.90 11.07 -7.29
CA ALA A 123 -7.02 10.13 -7.42
C ALA A 123 -7.49 9.54 -6.07
N LEU A 124 -6.63 9.51 -5.06
CA LEU A 124 -6.97 9.01 -3.72
C LEU A 124 -7.46 10.11 -2.78
N ALA A 125 -7.15 11.37 -3.07
CA ALA A 125 -7.58 12.51 -2.30
C ALA A 125 -9.12 12.55 -2.18
N GLY A 126 -9.62 12.90 -0.99
CA GLY A 126 -11.06 12.91 -0.73
C GLY A 126 -11.70 11.55 -0.47
N SER A 127 -11.04 10.44 -0.83
CA SER A 127 -11.57 9.08 -0.64
C SER A 127 -10.84 8.31 0.46
N TYR A 128 -9.57 8.62 0.69
CA TYR A 128 -8.72 7.94 1.67
C TYR A 128 -8.22 8.90 2.74
N SER A 129 -7.82 8.36 3.91
CA SER A 129 -7.13 9.16 4.92
C SER A 129 -5.77 9.60 4.40
N GLY A 130 -5.30 10.78 4.82
CA GLY A 130 -3.96 11.26 4.47
C GLY A 130 -2.86 10.24 4.80
N SER A 131 -2.96 9.59 5.97
CA SER A 131 -2.04 8.53 6.38
C SER A 131 -2.06 7.30 5.47
N ALA A 132 -3.22 6.90 4.93
CA ALA A 132 -3.30 5.80 3.99
C ALA A 132 -2.62 6.14 2.66
N VAL A 133 -2.86 7.35 2.14
CA VAL A 133 -2.22 7.83 0.91
C VAL A 133 -0.71 7.89 1.08
N SER A 134 -0.20 8.48 2.17
CA SER A 134 1.23 8.54 2.46
C SER A 134 1.86 7.14 2.60
N ASN A 135 1.16 6.20 3.23
CA ASN A 135 1.62 4.82 3.34
C ASN A 135 1.67 4.11 1.97
N TYR A 136 0.73 4.42 1.07
CA TYR A 136 0.73 3.84 -0.27
C TYR A 136 1.92 4.35 -1.10
N VAL A 137 2.18 5.66 -1.08
CA VAL A 137 3.35 6.25 -1.74
C VAL A 137 4.65 5.68 -1.15
N SER A 138 4.72 5.53 0.18
CA SER A 138 5.86 4.90 0.85
C SER A 138 6.06 3.44 0.41
N GLY A 139 4.97 2.70 0.14
CA GLY A 139 5.04 1.35 -0.41
C GLY A 139 5.61 1.30 -1.82
N ILE A 140 5.23 2.23 -2.70
CA ILE A 140 5.80 2.34 -4.05
C ILE A 140 7.29 2.69 -3.97
N LYS A 141 7.68 3.61 -3.08
CA LYS A 141 9.08 3.96 -2.83
C LYS A 141 9.88 2.76 -2.31
N ALA A 142 9.34 2.03 -1.35
CA ALA A 142 9.97 0.82 -0.83
C ALA A 142 10.17 -0.24 -1.93
N TRP A 143 9.18 -0.43 -2.80
CA TRP A 143 9.30 -1.32 -3.95
C TRP A 143 10.44 -0.89 -4.90
N HIS A 144 10.57 0.41 -5.19
CA HIS A 144 11.71 0.93 -5.97
C HIS A 144 13.05 0.61 -5.29
N THR A 145 13.16 0.82 -3.98
CA THR A 145 14.37 0.52 -3.20
C THR A 145 14.72 -0.97 -3.27
N VAL A 146 13.74 -1.86 -3.10
CA VAL A 146 13.93 -3.32 -3.18
C VAL A 146 14.50 -3.69 -4.55
N HIS A 147 13.89 -3.20 -5.64
CA HIS A 147 14.33 -3.51 -7.01
C HIS A 147 15.46 -2.62 -7.55
N GLY A 148 16.11 -1.81 -6.71
CA GLY A 148 17.28 -1.02 -7.12
C GLY A 148 16.95 0.07 -8.15
N LEU A 149 15.71 0.53 -8.17
CA LEU A 149 15.24 1.55 -9.10
C LEU A 149 15.46 2.95 -8.55
N LYS A 150 15.78 3.89 -9.44
CA LYS A 150 15.89 5.31 -9.09
C LYS A 150 14.52 5.85 -8.66
N TRP A 151 14.48 6.59 -7.55
CA TRP A 151 13.32 7.34 -7.09
C TRP A 151 13.52 8.83 -7.39
N THR A 152 12.92 9.33 -8.49
CA THR A 152 13.11 10.72 -8.97
C THR A 152 11.81 11.51 -8.91
N LEU A 153 11.21 11.62 -7.73
CA LEU A 153 10.06 12.51 -7.57
C LEU A 153 10.50 13.94 -7.27
N ASN A 154 9.61 14.89 -7.57
CA ASN A 154 9.69 16.23 -7.02
C ASN A 154 9.14 16.18 -5.59
N ASP A 155 10.03 16.19 -4.60
CA ASP A 155 9.65 16.09 -3.18
C ASP A 155 8.69 17.22 -2.77
N SER A 156 8.93 18.45 -3.23
CA SER A 156 8.07 19.60 -2.90
C SER A 156 6.63 19.47 -3.43
N GLU A 157 6.48 18.99 -4.67
CA GLU A 157 5.18 18.73 -5.28
C GLU A 157 4.48 17.57 -4.59
N THR A 158 5.23 16.49 -4.32
CA THR A 158 4.70 15.28 -3.66
C THR A 158 4.21 15.62 -2.26
N ASP A 159 4.97 16.40 -1.49
CA ASP A 159 4.59 16.84 -0.14
C ASP A 159 3.36 17.75 -0.16
N ALA A 160 3.29 18.67 -1.13
CA ALA A 160 2.11 19.52 -1.30
C ALA A 160 0.85 18.70 -1.59
N LEU A 161 0.96 17.68 -2.46
CA LEU A 161 -0.14 16.79 -2.79
C LEU A 161 -0.55 15.90 -1.61
N LEU A 162 0.40 15.35 -0.85
CA LEU A 162 0.10 14.58 0.37
C LEU A 162 -0.57 15.43 1.44
N LYS A 163 -0.14 16.69 1.59
CA LYS A 163 -0.79 17.68 2.47
C LYS A 163 -2.22 17.98 2.01
N ALA A 164 -2.42 18.18 0.71
CA ALA A 164 -3.74 18.39 0.14
C ALA A 164 -4.65 17.17 0.36
N ALA A 165 -4.16 15.95 0.08
CA ALA A 165 -4.90 14.70 0.33
C ALA A 165 -5.29 14.54 1.81
N SER A 166 -4.41 14.93 2.73
CA SER A 166 -4.70 14.93 4.17
C SER A 166 -5.77 15.94 4.56
N SER A 167 -5.75 17.13 3.95
CA SER A 167 -6.76 18.18 4.19
C SER A 167 -8.14 17.75 3.68
N LEU A 168 -8.18 17.17 2.48
CA LEU A 168 -9.39 16.67 1.82
C LEU A 168 -9.91 15.34 2.39
N ALA A 169 -9.18 14.70 3.30
CA ALA A 169 -9.56 13.40 3.85
C ALA A 169 -10.97 13.41 4.46
N PRO A 170 -11.77 12.35 4.26
CA PRO A 170 -13.13 12.25 4.80
C PRO A 170 -13.20 12.55 6.30
N PRO A 171 -14.21 13.27 6.80
CA PRO A 171 -14.35 13.56 8.24
C PRO A 171 -14.30 12.31 9.11
N GLN A 172 -14.89 11.20 8.64
CA GLN A 172 -14.94 9.91 9.33
C GLN A 172 -13.55 9.26 9.50
N SER A 173 -12.55 9.69 8.71
CA SER A 173 -11.18 9.18 8.82
C SER A 173 -10.36 9.88 9.91
N ARG A 174 -10.85 10.98 10.46
CA ARG A 174 -10.17 11.74 11.51
C ARG A 174 -10.43 11.08 12.86
N ARG A 175 -9.35 10.79 13.60
CA ARG A 175 -9.47 10.30 14.98
C ARG A 175 -9.92 11.47 15.87
N PRO A 176 -10.85 11.24 16.82
CA PRO A 176 -11.16 12.25 17.83
C PRO A 176 -9.89 12.59 18.63
N PRO A 177 -9.79 13.82 19.16
CA PRO A 177 -8.72 14.20 20.07
C PRO A 177 -8.59 13.17 21.20
N ARG A 178 -7.37 12.75 21.51
CA ARG A 178 -7.15 11.90 22.69
C ARG A 178 -7.32 12.75 23.94
N GLU A 179 -8.00 12.22 24.93
CA GLU A 179 -8.05 12.87 26.24
C GLU A 179 -6.63 12.96 26.82
N PRO A 180 -6.28 14.10 27.46
CA PRO A 180 -4.98 14.25 28.11
C PRO A 180 -4.83 13.21 29.21
N TYR A 181 -3.64 12.62 29.29
CA TYR A 181 -3.30 11.66 30.32
C TYR A 181 -3.13 12.40 31.65
N THR A 182 -3.87 12.00 32.68
CA THR A 182 -3.73 12.47 34.08
C THR A 182 -2.84 11.53 34.88
#